data_AF-A0A436VAB2-F1
#
_entry.id   AF-A0A436VAB2-F1
#
_cell.length_a   1.000
_cell.length_b   1.000
_cell.length_c   1.000
_cell.angle_alpha   90.00
_cell.angle_beta   90.00
_cell.angle_gamma   90.00
#
_symmetry.space_group_name_H-M   'P 1'
#
loop_
_entity.id
_entity.type
_entity.pdbx_description
1 polymer ?
#
loop_
_entity_poly.entity_id
_entity_poly.type
_entity_poly.pdbx_seq_one_letter_code
_entity_poly.pdbx_strand_id
1 'polypeptide(L)'
;TSGAADRVAEKLGIGIYETPTGWKFFGNLLDAGMATICGEESAGTGSNHVREKDGLWAVLLWLNILAVRGESARQIVTEHWATYGRNYYSRHDYEEVETERANKLVDELRAKLASLPGTSVRGLKIANADDFAYHDPVDGSVSKNQGIRILFEGGSRVVFRLSGTGTSGATLRVYIERYEPDQARHDLDTQEALADLIAAADDIAGIKSHTGRDKPSVIT
;
A
#
# COMPACT_ATOMS: atom_id res chain seq x y z
N THR A 1 -2.75 -0.48 0.61
CA THR A 1 -3.11 0.96 0.63
C THR A 1 -1.88 1.82 0.78
N SER A 2 -1.82 3.00 0.15
CA SER A 2 -0.73 3.97 0.37
C SER A 2 -0.80 4.59 1.77
N GLY A 3 0.32 5.11 2.24
CA GLY A 3 0.46 5.81 3.52
C GLY A 3 0.01 7.28 3.50
N ALA A 4 -0.89 7.66 2.59
CA ALA A 4 -1.38 9.04 2.49
C ALA A 4 -2.20 9.46 3.73
N ALA A 5 -3.03 8.54 4.23
CA ALA A 5 -3.84 8.78 5.43
C ALA A 5 -2.97 8.94 6.69
N ASP A 6 -1.84 8.25 6.76
CA ASP A 6 -0.87 8.34 7.85
C ASP A 6 -0.33 9.77 8.00
N ARG A 7 -0.08 10.47 6.88
CA ARG A 7 0.36 11.89 6.89
C ARG A 7 -0.69 12.83 7.46
N VAL A 8 -1.96 12.55 7.17
CA VAL A 8 -3.09 13.29 7.74
C VAL A 8 -3.21 13.02 9.23
N ALA A 9 -3.15 11.74 9.64
CA ALA A 9 -3.25 11.33 11.03
C ALA A 9 -2.12 11.92 11.89
N GLU A 10 -0.88 11.88 11.38
CA GLU A 10 0.30 12.47 12.02
C GLU A 10 0.11 13.98 12.24
N LYS A 11 -0.30 14.73 11.21
CA LYS A 11 -0.49 16.19 11.33
C LYS A 11 -1.65 16.58 12.24
N LEU A 12 -2.70 15.76 12.32
CA LEU A 12 -3.85 16.00 13.20
C LEU A 12 -3.65 15.47 14.62
N GLY A 13 -2.60 14.68 14.87
CA GLY A 13 -2.37 14.04 16.17
C GLY A 13 -3.42 12.99 16.53
N ILE A 14 -3.99 12.30 15.54
CA ILE A 14 -5.00 11.24 15.73
C ILE A 14 -4.39 9.86 15.48
N GLY A 15 -5.02 8.82 16.05
CA GLY A 15 -4.59 7.45 15.87
C GLY A 15 -4.72 6.95 14.42
N ILE A 16 -3.81 6.07 14.02
CA ILE A 16 -3.81 5.36 12.74
C ILE A 16 -3.51 3.88 12.99
N TYR A 17 -4.18 2.99 12.25
CA TYR A 17 -3.96 1.55 12.33
C TYR A 17 -3.65 1.00 10.94
N GLU A 18 -2.45 0.45 10.76
CA GLU A 18 -2.11 -0.36 9.58
C GLU A 18 -2.54 -1.81 9.86
N THR A 19 -3.61 -2.25 9.21
CA THR A 19 -4.16 -3.61 9.38
C THR A 19 -3.81 -4.49 8.18
N PRO A 20 -3.80 -5.83 8.32
CA PRO A 20 -3.74 -6.71 7.17
C PRO A 20 -4.98 -6.54 6.28
N THR A 21 -4.91 -7.07 5.06
CA THR A 21 -6.06 -7.07 4.15
C THR A 21 -7.19 -7.92 4.71
N GLY A 22 -8.42 -7.38 4.66
CA GLY A 22 -9.62 -8.07 5.10
C GLY A 22 -10.42 -7.28 6.13
N TRP A 23 -11.74 -7.23 5.91
CA TRP A 23 -12.64 -6.37 6.67
C TRP A 23 -12.74 -6.70 8.16
N LYS A 24 -12.43 -7.95 8.56
CA LYS A 24 -12.50 -8.38 9.96
C LYS A 24 -11.68 -7.49 10.92
N PHE A 25 -10.52 -7.00 10.47
CA PHE A 25 -9.65 -6.16 11.30
C PHE A 25 -10.24 -4.76 11.51
N PHE A 26 -10.90 -4.20 10.49
CA PHE A 26 -11.66 -2.97 10.65
C PHE A 26 -12.86 -3.19 11.55
N GLY A 27 -13.63 -4.28 11.37
CA GLY A 27 -14.76 -4.63 12.23
C GLY A 27 -14.40 -4.58 13.71
N ASN A 28 -13.32 -5.25 14.11
CA ASN A 28 -12.78 -5.23 15.47
C ASN A 28 -12.54 -3.79 15.99
N LEU A 29 -11.78 -2.98 15.22
CA LEU A 29 -11.45 -1.60 15.62
C LEU A 29 -12.67 -0.68 15.67
N LEU A 30 -13.63 -0.84 14.74
CA LEU A 30 -14.86 -0.06 14.68
C LEU A 30 -15.81 -0.41 15.84
N ASP A 31 -15.91 -1.70 16.20
CA ASP A 31 -16.70 -2.17 17.35
C ASP A 31 -16.12 -1.70 18.69
N ALA A 32 -14.78 -1.67 18.80
CA ALA A 32 -14.09 -1.16 19.98
C ALA A 32 -14.08 0.38 20.07
N GLY A 33 -14.65 1.10 19.09
CA GLY A 33 -14.62 2.57 19.05
C GLY A 33 -13.21 3.16 18.85
N MET A 34 -12.26 2.35 18.37
CA MET A 34 -10.87 2.74 18.16
C MET A 34 -10.64 3.41 16.81
N ALA A 35 -11.54 3.21 15.85
CA ALA A 35 -11.51 3.84 14.54
C ALA A 35 -12.90 4.36 14.14
N THR A 36 -12.92 5.39 13.29
CA THR A 36 -14.16 5.95 12.72
C THR A 36 -14.21 5.80 11.21
N ILE A 37 -13.07 5.84 10.52
CA ILE A 37 -12.96 5.74 9.06
C ILE A 37 -11.89 4.71 8.70
N CYS A 38 -12.13 3.94 7.63
CA CYS A 38 -11.19 2.94 7.13
C CYS A 38 -11.24 2.85 5.60
N GLY A 39 -10.16 2.37 4.98
CA GLY A 39 -10.07 2.22 3.53
C GLY A 39 -9.04 1.21 3.07
N GLU A 40 -9.29 0.63 1.90
CA GLU A 40 -8.44 -0.35 1.21
C GLU A 40 -8.10 0.16 -0.19
N GLU A 41 -6.92 -0.16 -0.73
CA GLU A 41 -6.52 0.28 -2.07
C GLU A 41 -7.45 -0.22 -3.18
N SER A 42 -8.20 -1.30 -2.92
CA SER A 42 -9.09 -1.95 -3.86
C SER A 42 -10.43 -1.20 -3.99
N ALA A 43 -10.37 0.14 -4.01
CA ALA A 43 -11.52 1.05 -4.03
C ALA A 43 -12.52 0.82 -2.88
N GLY A 44 -12.02 0.38 -1.73
CA GLY A 44 -12.84 0.15 -0.53
C GLY A 44 -12.76 1.33 0.42
N THR A 45 -13.88 1.87 0.85
CA THR A 45 -13.92 2.89 1.91
C THR A 45 -15.17 2.68 2.76
N GLY A 46 -15.06 2.98 4.06
CA GLY A 46 -16.18 2.88 4.99
C GLY A 46 -15.93 3.64 6.29
N SER A 47 -16.90 3.59 7.18
CA SER A 47 -16.82 4.15 8.53
C SER A 47 -17.60 3.30 9.52
N ASN A 48 -17.60 3.67 10.79
CA ASN A 48 -18.28 2.93 11.86
C ASN A 48 -19.82 2.91 11.77
N HIS A 49 -20.44 3.57 10.78
CA HIS A 49 -21.88 3.59 10.55
C HIS A 49 -22.49 2.22 10.22
N VAL A 50 -21.72 1.34 9.56
CA VAL A 50 -22.09 -0.06 9.26
C VAL A 50 -20.87 -0.97 9.45
N ARG A 51 -21.05 -2.29 9.29
CA ARG A 51 -19.97 -3.30 9.36
C ARG A 51 -19.63 -3.87 8.00
N GLU A 52 -19.65 -3.01 6.98
CA GLU A 52 -19.22 -3.31 5.61
C GLU A 52 -18.62 -2.07 4.95
N LYS A 53 -17.94 -2.27 3.81
CA LYS A 53 -17.59 -1.16 2.92
C LYS A 53 -18.86 -0.54 2.33
N ASP A 54 -18.88 0.77 2.13
CA ASP A 54 -20.03 1.45 1.52
C ASP A 54 -19.56 2.48 0.47
N GLY A 55 -19.72 2.10 -0.80
CA GLY A 55 -19.36 2.94 -1.93
C GLY A 55 -20.28 4.14 -2.12
N LEU A 56 -21.58 4.01 -1.83
CA LEU A 56 -22.52 5.14 -1.94
C LEU A 56 -22.25 6.16 -0.84
N TRP A 57 -21.97 5.69 0.38
CA TRP A 57 -21.53 6.54 1.47
C TRP A 57 -20.25 7.31 1.10
N ALA A 58 -19.26 6.65 0.49
CA ALA A 58 -18.02 7.31 0.07
C ALA A 58 -18.27 8.40 -1.01
N VAL A 59 -19.21 8.15 -1.93
CA VAL A 59 -19.65 9.16 -2.91
C VAL A 59 -20.32 10.33 -2.22
N LEU A 60 -21.26 10.08 -1.30
CA LEU A 60 -21.95 11.15 -0.55
C LEU A 60 -20.98 11.95 0.34
N LEU A 61 -19.98 11.30 0.93
CA LEU A 61 -18.91 11.97 1.67
C LEU A 61 -18.15 12.95 0.76
N TRP A 62 -17.74 12.52 -0.44
CA TRP A 62 -17.08 13.40 -1.40
C TRP A 62 -17.98 14.52 -1.91
N LEU A 63 -19.26 14.25 -2.18
CA LEU A 63 -20.22 15.28 -2.57
C LEU A 63 -20.40 16.33 -1.47
N ASN A 64 -20.40 15.92 -0.20
CA ASN A 64 -20.42 16.85 0.92
C ASN A 64 -19.14 17.69 1.00
N ILE A 65 -17.95 17.09 0.83
CA ILE A 65 -16.68 17.83 0.77
C ILE A 65 -16.72 18.87 -0.35
N LEU A 66 -17.15 18.49 -1.55
CA LEU A 66 -17.26 19.39 -2.70
C LEU A 66 -18.26 20.53 -2.43
N ALA A 67 -19.42 20.22 -1.86
CA ALA A 67 -20.45 21.21 -1.56
C ALA A 67 -20.00 22.23 -0.51
N VAL A 68 -19.28 21.81 0.52
CA VAL A 68 -18.77 22.69 1.59
C VAL A 68 -17.59 23.53 1.10
N ARG A 69 -16.68 22.95 0.31
CA ARG A 69 -15.48 23.64 -0.15
C ARG A 69 -15.72 24.57 -1.34
N GLY A 70 -16.70 24.27 -2.19
CA GLY A 70 -16.95 25.05 -3.41
C GLY A 70 -15.81 24.96 -4.45
N GLU A 71 -14.98 23.94 -4.34
CA GLU A 71 -13.80 23.71 -5.18
C GLU A 71 -14.00 22.45 -6.04
N SER A 72 -13.25 22.35 -7.14
CA SER A 72 -13.19 21.09 -7.90
C SER A 72 -12.44 20.01 -7.12
N ALA A 73 -12.75 18.74 -7.39
CA ALA A 73 -12.02 17.61 -6.80
C ALA A 73 -10.51 17.68 -7.06
N ARG A 74 -10.09 18.17 -8.24
CA ARG A 74 -8.67 18.38 -8.57
C ARG A 74 -8.02 19.38 -7.63
N GLN A 75 -8.64 20.54 -7.42
CA GLN A 75 -8.11 21.58 -6.51
C GLN A 75 -7.93 21.03 -5.10
N ILE A 76 -8.97 20.37 -4.57
CA ILE A 76 -8.96 19.76 -3.22
C ILE A 76 -7.78 18.79 -3.08
N VAL A 77 -7.59 17.91 -4.06
CA VAL A 77 -6.51 16.92 -4.04
C VAL A 77 -5.13 17.58 -4.17
N THR A 78 -4.97 18.58 -5.04
CA THR A 78 -3.69 19.30 -5.18
C THR A 78 -3.33 20.10 -3.93
N GLU A 79 -4.32 20.70 -3.26
CA GLU A 79 -4.10 21.39 -1.98
C GLU A 79 -3.82 20.41 -0.84
N HIS A 80 -4.46 19.23 -0.87
CA HIS A 80 -4.14 18.15 0.05
C HIS A 80 -2.67 17.72 -0.10
N TRP A 81 -2.20 17.51 -1.33
CA TRP A 81 -0.80 17.21 -1.58
C TRP A 81 0.14 18.33 -1.14
N ALA A 82 -0.20 19.59 -1.41
CA ALA A 82 0.60 20.72 -0.93
C ALA A 82 0.71 20.76 0.61
N THR A 83 -0.32 20.26 1.31
CA THR A 83 -0.40 20.28 2.78
C THR A 83 0.30 19.10 3.45
N TYR A 84 0.24 17.92 2.85
CA TYR A 84 0.66 16.64 3.45
C TYR A 84 1.81 15.94 2.69
N GLY A 85 2.16 16.43 1.50
CA GLY A 85 2.94 15.71 0.49
C GLY A 85 2.07 14.78 -0.35
N ARG A 86 2.59 14.33 -1.50
CA ARG A 86 1.92 13.36 -2.38
C ARG A 86 2.50 11.97 -2.17
N ASN A 87 1.65 10.99 -1.90
CA ASN A 87 2.00 9.58 -1.98
C ASN A 87 1.64 9.05 -3.37
N TYR A 88 2.59 9.08 -4.30
CA TYR A 88 2.46 8.38 -5.57
C TYR A 88 2.29 6.90 -5.30
N TYR A 89 1.33 6.27 -5.97
CA TYR A 89 0.97 4.89 -5.70
C TYR A 89 0.60 4.18 -6.99
N SER A 90 1.09 2.94 -7.14
CA SER A 90 0.58 2.00 -8.14
C SER A 90 0.66 0.57 -7.61
N ARG A 91 -0.25 -0.28 -8.08
CA ARG A 91 -0.21 -1.73 -7.82
C ARG A 91 0.01 -2.47 -9.13
N HIS A 92 1.00 -3.34 -9.13
CA HIS A 92 1.35 -4.23 -10.23
C HIS A 92 0.95 -5.66 -9.86
N ASP A 93 0.00 -6.24 -10.60
CA ASP A 93 -0.42 -7.62 -10.39
C ASP A 93 0.19 -8.51 -11.50
N TYR A 94 1.00 -9.49 -11.10
CA TYR A 94 1.52 -10.55 -11.96
C TYR A 94 0.66 -11.78 -11.72
N GLU A 95 -0.36 -11.94 -12.54
CA GLU A 95 -1.34 -13.02 -12.43
C GLU A 95 -0.82 -14.33 -13.04
N GLU A 96 -1.43 -15.46 -12.68
CA GLU A 96 -1.13 -16.78 -13.26
C GLU A 96 0.38 -17.09 -13.29
N VAL A 97 1.08 -16.75 -12.21
CA VAL A 97 2.46 -17.16 -11.99
C VAL A 97 2.43 -18.60 -11.48
N GLU A 98 3.28 -19.44 -12.03
CA GLU A 98 3.43 -20.83 -11.56
C GLU A 98 3.77 -20.83 -10.05
N THR A 99 3.01 -21.61 -9.28
CA THR A 99 2.98 -21.54 -7.81
C THR A 99 4.34 -21.81 -7.18
N GLU A 100 5.11 -22.79 -7.66
CA GLU A 100 6.44 -23.09 -7.14
C GLU A 100 7.41 -21.92 -7.34
N ARG A 101 7.40 -21.30 -8.53
CA ARG A 101 8.20 -20.10 -8.83
C ARG A 101 7.79 -18.90 -7.98
N ALA A 102 6.48 -18.70 -7.78
CA ALA A 102 5.95 -17.61 -6.95
C ALA A 102 6.35 -17.79 -5.48
N ASN A 103 6.23 -18.99 -4.94
CA ASN A 103 6.66 -19.31 -3.58
C ASN A 103 8.16 -19.14 -3.42
N LYS A 104 8.95 -19.65 -4.38
CA LYS A 104 10.40 -19.49 -4.39
C LYS A 104 10.83 -18.02 -4.33
N LEU A 105 10.21 -17.15 -5.12
CA LEU A 105 10.48 -15.70 -5.07
C LEU A 105 10.27 -15.15 -3.66
N VAL A 106 9.13 -15.47 -3.04
CA VAL A 106 8.79 -14.95 -1.70
C VAL A 106 9.75 -15.50 -0.65
N ASP A 107 10.11 -16.77 -0.72
CA ASP A 107 11.03 -17.40 0.23
C ASP A 107 12.46 -16.84 0.11
N GLU A 108 12.97 -16.67 -1.10
CA GLU A 108 14.26 -16.01 -1.33
C GLU A 108 14.26 -14.56 -0.86
N LEU A 109 13.17 -13.83 -1.09
CA LEU A 109 13.03 -12.46 -0.60
C LEU A 109 12.99 -12.43 0.93
N ARG A 110 12.27 -13.35 1.57
CA ARG A 110 12.22 -13.51 3.04
C ARG A 110 13.60 -13.77 3.63
N ALA A 111 14.39 -14.63 2.99
CA ALA A 111 15.74 -14.97 3.43
C ALA A 111 16.70 -13.76 3.40
N LYS A 112 16.43 -12.75 2.55
CA LYS A 112 17.24 -11.54 2.43
C LYS A 112 16.88 -10.46 3.45
N LEU A 113 15.71 -10.50 4.09
CA LEU A 113 15.17 -9.37 4.89
C LEU A 113 16.15 -8.82 5.92
N ALA A 114 16.82 -9.68 6.68
CA ALA A 114 17.77 -9.26 7.71
C ALA A 114 19.01 -8.53 7.15
N SER A 115 19.33 -8.73 5.87
CA SER A 115 20.50 -8.14 5.21
C SER A 115 20.20 -6.85 4.42
N LEU A 116 18.93 -6.50 4.22
CA LEU A 116 18.54 -5.36 3.39
C LEU A 116 18.67 -3.99 4.09
N PRO A 117 18.33 -3.81 5.38
CA PRO A 117 18.45 -2.52 6.05
C PRO A 117 19.87 -1.94 5.97
N GLY A 118 19.97 -0.66 5.63
CA GLY A 118 21.24 0.06 5.48
C GLY A 118 21.93 -0.12 4.12
N THR A 119 21.44 -1.03 3.26
CA THR A 119 21.92 -1.17 1.88
C THR A 119 21.22 -0.18 0.94
N SER A 120 21.72 -0.07 -0.29
CA SER A 120 21.13 0.77 -1.34
C SER A 120 20.94 -0.02 -2.62
N VAL A 121 19.82 0.23 -3.31
CA VAL A 121 19.51 -0.30 -4.64
C VAL A 121 19.12 0.86 -5.54
N ARG A 122 19.76 0.98 -6.72
CA ARG A 122 19.53 2.11 -7.65
C ARG A 122 19.61 3.50 -7.00
N GLY A 123 20.44 3.65 -5.98
CA GLY A 123 20.56 4.91 -5.21
C GLY A 123 19.50 5.12 -4.13
N LEU A 124 18.49 4.26 -4.03
CA LEU A 124 17.48 4.27 -2.98
C LEU A 124 17.99 3.50 -1.76
N LYS A 125 18.08 4.18 -0.61
CA LYS A 125 18.56 3.57 0.64
C LYS A 125 17.42 2.89 1.38
N ILE A 126 17.62 1.62 1.74
CA ILE A 126 16.64 0.81 2.47
C ILE A 126 16.77 1.12 3.95
N ALA A 127 15.73 1.69 4.54
CA ALA A 127 15.66 2.00 5.96
C ALA A 127 15.30 0.76 6.79
N ASN A 128 14.35 -0.04 6.31
CA ASN A 128 13.90 -1.25 6.99
C ASN A 128 13.33 -2.27 6.00
N ALA A 129 13.31 -3.53 6.37
CA ALA A 129 12.67 -4.61 5.62
C ALA A 129 12.10 -5.67 6.57
N ASP A 130 10.83 -6.02 6.41
CA ASP A 130 10.17 -7.02 7.25
C ASP A 130 9.10 -7.83 6.51
N ASP A 131 8.58 -8.87 7.16
CA ASP A 131 7.37 -9.56 6.72
C ASP A 131 6.25 -9.20 7.70
N PHE A 132 5.27 -8.47 7.21
CA PHE A 132 4.27 -7.78 8.01
C PHE A 132 3.53 -8.76 8.93
N ALA A 133 3.53 -8.42 10.21
CA ALA A 133 2.77 -9.10 11.24
C ALA A 133 1.91 -8.07 11.99
N TYR A 134 0.67 -8.45 12.26
CA TYR A 134 -0.29 -7.62 12.96
C TYR A 134 -0.76 -8.31 14.24
N HIS A 135 -0.74 -7.56 15.32
CA HIS A 135 -1.28 -7.94 16.62
C HIS A 135 -2.57 -7.16 16.82
N ASP A 136 -3.70 -7.84 16.78
CA ASP A 136 -5.00 -7.18 16.91
C ASP A 136 -5.20 -6.70 18.36
N PRO A 137 -5.43 -5.40 18.60
CA PRO A 137 -5.54 -4.86 19.95
C PRO A 137 -6.86 -5.19 20.63
N VAL A 138 -7.85 -5.72 19.90
CA VAL A 138 -9.19 -6.02 20.40
C VAL A 138 -9.32 -7.49 20.76
N ASP A 139 -8.97 -8.39 19.84
CA ASP A 139 -9.12 -9.84 20.05
C ASP A 139 -7.81 -10.57 20.45
N GLY A 140 -6.67 -9.87 20.41
CA GLY A 140 -5.36 -10.42 20.78
C GLY A 140 -4.77 -11.40 19.77
N SER A 141 -5.43 -11.60 18.61
CA SER A 141 -4.94 -12.50 17.57
C SER A 141 -3.68 -11.94 16.89
N VAL A 142 -2.86 -12.85 16.35
CA VAL A 142 -1.63 -12.51 15.64
C VAL A 142 -1.71 -13.04 14.22
N SER A 143 -1.68 -12.14 13.23
CA SER A 143 -1.63 -12.47 11.81
C SER A 143 -0.22 -12.22 11.29
N LYS A 144 0.49 -13.29 10.93
CA LYS A 144 1.86 -13.23 10.39
C LYS A 144 1.86 -13.39 8.88
N ASN A 145 3.00 -13.07 8.25
CA ASN A 145 3.24 -13.29 6.83
C ASN A 145 2.23 -12.56 5.92
N GLN A 146 1.83 -11.34 6.30
CA GLN A 146 0.79 -10.57 5.61
C GLN A 146 1.32 -9.74 4.42
N GLY A 147 2.62 -9.83 4.15
CA GLY A 147 3.26 -9.18 3.01
C GLY A 147 4.65 -8.69 3.37
N ILE A 148 5.60 -8.89 2.47
CA ILE A 148 6.97 -8.43 2.66
C ILE A 148 7.04 -6.95 2.33
N ARG A 149 7.55 -6.13 3.25
CA ARG A 149 7.67 -4.67 3.08
C ARG A 149 9.13 -4.27 3.02
N ILE A 150 9.48 -3.48 2.01
CA ILE A 150 10.77 -2.80 1.89
C ILE A 150 10.50 -1.31 2.05
N LEU A 151 10.98 -0.73 3.14
CA LEU A 151 10.79 0.68 3.49
C LEU A 151 12.08 1.43 3.17
N PHE A 152 11.96 2.49 2.39
CA PHE A 152 13.08 3.34 1.99
C PHE A 152 13.14 4.59 2.87
N GLU A 153 14.34 5.16 2.98
CA GLU A 153 14.49 6.50 3.56
C GLU A 153 13.65 7.51 2.74
N GLY A 154 13.10 8.52 3.41
CA GLY A 154 12.19 9.49 2.79
C GLY A 154 10.74 9.00 2.66
N GLY A 155 10.39 7.84 3.23
CA GLY A 155 8.98 7.41 3.39
C GLY A 155 8.38 6.69 2.18
N SER A 156 9.19 6.37 1.16
CA SER A 156 8.78 5.50 0.05
C SER A 156 8.81 4.03 0.47
N ARG A 157 8.02 3.17 -0.17
CA ARG A 157 7.99 1.74 0.13
C ARG A 157 7.59 0.88 -1.07
N VAL A 158 8.02 -0.38 -1.03
CA VAL A 158 7.54 -1.44 -1.90
C VAL A 158 7.02 -2.58 -1.03
N VAL A 159 5.83 -3.11 -1.33
CA VAL A 159 5.25 -4.25 -0.62
C VAL A 159 4.96 -5.38 -1.60
N PHE A 160 5.35 -6.60 -1.24
CA PHE A 160 5.12 -7.82 -2.02
C PHE A 160 4.13 -8.71 -1.29
N ARG A 161 3.04 -9.08 -1.95
CA ARG A 161 2.06 -10.02 -1.41
C ARG A 161 1.69 -11.07 -2.44
N LEU A 162 1.80 -12.32 -2.04
CA LEU A 162 1.30 -13.44 -2.84
C LEU A 162 -0.17 -13.70 -2.50
N SER A 163 -0.99 -13.95 -3.52
CA SER A 163 -2.41 -14.25 -3.35
C SER A 163 -2.86 -15.34 -4.33
N GLY A 164 -3.89 -16.09 -3.95
CA GLY A 164 -4.56 -17.03 -4.85
C GLY A 164 -3.71 -18.22 -5.30
N THR A 165 -3.08 -18.97 -4.39
CA THR A 165 -2.22 -20.12 -4.71
C THR A 165 -2.99 -21.41 -5.10
N GLY A 166 -4.14 -21.26 -5.78
CA GLY A 166 -5.00 -22.37 -6.17
C GLY A 166 -4.54 -23.07 -7.45
N THR A 167 -5.44 -23.82 -8.08
CA THR A 167 -5.16 -24.58 -9.32
C THR A 167 -4.82 -23.71 -10.54
N SER A 168 -5.12 -22.40 -10.50
CA SER A 168 -4.92 -21.45 -11.61
C SER A 168 -3.59 -20.67 -11.52
N GLY A 169 -2.66 -21.11 -10.67
CA GLY A 169 -1.42 -20.37 -10.37
C GLY A 169 -1.64 -19.23 -9.38
N ALA A 170 -0.56 -18.60 -8.93
CA ALA A 170 -0.57 -17.53 -7.94
C ALA A 170 -0.52 -16.15 -8.59
N THR A 171 -1.05 -15.14 -7.89
CA THR A 171 -0.90 -13.73 -8.24
C THR A 171 0.07 -13.06 -7.28
N LEU A 172 1.22 -12.62 -7.80
CA LEU A 172 2.14 -11.73 -7.08
C LEU A 172 1.65 -10.30 -7.24
N ARG A 173 1.28 -9.66 -6.13
CA ARG A 173 0.92 -8.24 -6.07
C ARG A 173 2.11 -7.45 -5.54
N VAL A 174 2.54 -6.47 -6.30
CA VAL A 174 3.61 -5.54 -5.93
C VAL A 174 3.00 -4.15 -5.80
N TYR A 175 3.06 -3.60 -4.60
CA TYR A 175 2.58 -2.28 -4.25
C TYR A 175 3.77 -1.35 -4.24
N ILE A 176 3.75 -0.30 -5.06
CA ILE A 176 4.85 0.65 -5.18
C ILE A 176 4.35 2.01 -4.73
N GLU A 177 5.05 2.61 -3.77
CA GLU A 177 4.70 3.90 -3.22
C GLU A 177 5.92 4.82 -3.09
N ARG A 178 5.80 6.04 -3.60
CA ARG A 178 6.75 7.13 -3.36
C ARG A 178 6.08 8.23 -2.56
N TYR A 179 6.69 8.62 -1.45
CA TYR A 179 6.36 9.87 -0.79
C TYR A 179 7.15 11.02 -1.42
N GLU A 180 6.45 12.05 -1.88
CA GLU A 180 7.02 13.25 -2.48
C GLU A 180 6.56 14.50 -1.71
N PRO A 181 7.43 15.08 -0.86
CA PRO A 181 7.09 16.30 -0.14
C PRO A 181 7.23 17.56 -1.01
N ASP A 182 8.00 17.52 -2.11
CA ASP A 182 8.21 18.70 -2.96
C ASP A 182 7.02 18.95 -3.88
N GLN A 183 6.32 20.06 -3.65
CA GLN A 183 5.16 20.47 -4.44
C GLN A 183 5.47 20.64 -5.92
N ALA A 184 6.69 21.05 -6.30
CA ALA A 184 7.08 21.20 -7.70
C ALA A 184 7.09 19.85 -8.45
N ARG A 185 7.12 18.74 -7.71
CA ARG A 185 7.17 17.37 -8.24
C ARG A 185 5.84 16.65 -8.14
N HIS A 186 4.79 17.31 -7.66
CA HIS A 186 3.46 16.70 -7.47
C HIS A 186 2.68 16.51 -8.77
N ASP A 187 3.07 17.11 -9.89
CA ASP A 187 2.36 16.98 -11.17
C ASP A 187 3.03 16.00 -12.16
N LEU A 188 4.03 15.23 -11.71
CA LEU A 188 4.64 14.17 -12.51
C LEU A 188 3.62 13.06 -12.82
N ASP A 189 3.80 12.39 -13.97
CA ASP A 189 3.11 11.14 -14.26
C ASP A 189 3.45 10.10 -13.18
N THR A 190 2.45 9.30 -12.79
CA THR A 190 2.61 8.35 -11.70
C THR A 190 3.63 7.26 -12.03
N GLN A 191 3.65 6.75 -13.26
CA GLN A 191 4.59 5.69 -13.64
C GLN A 191 6.01 6.25 -13.79
N GLU A 192 6.15 7.48 -14.29
CA GLU A 192 7.45 8.18 -14.31
C GLU A 192 7.99 8.41 -12.89
N ALA A 193 7.15 8.88 -11.97
CA ALA A 193 7.53 9.11 -10.57
C ALA A 193 7.90 7.82 -9.83
N LEU A 194 7.40 6.66 -10.26
CA LEU A 194 7.63 5.36 -9.63
C LEU A 194 8.69 4.50 -10.33
N ALA A 195 9.23 4.93 -11.48
CA ALA A 195 10.04 4.09 -12.36
C ALA A 195 11.27 3.46 -11.68
N ASP A 196 12.00 4.20 -10.86
CA ASP A 196 13.17 3.71 -10.13
C ASP A 196 12.79 2.73 -9.01
N LEU A 197 11.68 2.94 -8.31
CA LEU A 197 11.13 2.02 -7.30
C LEU A 197 10.60 0.73 -7.94
N ILE A 198 9.96 0.82 -9.11
CA ILE A 198 9.53 -0.35 -9.89
C ILE A 198 10.75 -1.18 -10.29
N ALA A 199 11.81 -0.53 -10.78
CA ALA A 199 13.04 -1.22 -11.15
C ALA A 199 13.79 -1.77 -9.92
N ALA A 200 13.79 -1.06 -8.80
CA ALA A 200 14.34 -1.55 -7.54
C ALA A 200 13.57 -2.76 -7.00
N ALA A 201 12.25 -2.80 -7.15
CA ALA A 201 11.42 -3.93 -6.76
C ALA A 201 11.82 -5.21 -7.52
N ASP A 202 12.08 -5.11 -8.83
CA ASP A 202 12.59 -6.23 -9.62
C ASP A 202 14.01 -6.64 -9.22
N ASP A 203 14.93 -5.68 -9.01
CA ASP A 203 16.30 -5.99 -8.57
C ASP A 203 16.34 -6.71 -7.21
N ILE A 204 15.47 -6.30 -6.26
CA ILE A 204 15.41 -6.88 -4.92
C ILE A 204 14.82 -8.30 -4.96
N ALA A 205 13.65 -8.46 -5.59
CA ALA A 205 12.85 -9.68 -5.54
C ALA A 205 13.11 -10.64 -6.71
N GLY A 206 13.77 -10.19 -7.78
CA GLY A 206 13.96 -10.95 -9.01
C GLY A 206 12.64 -11.31 -9.68
N ILE A 207 11.67 -10.39 -9.75
CA ILE A 207 10.31 -10.62 -10.27
C ILE A 207 10.38 -11.23 -11.67
N LYS A 208 11.10 -10.61 -12.60
CA LYS A 208 11.23 -11.08 -13.98
C LYS A 208 11.87 -12.47 -14.04
N SER A 209 12.92 -12.70 -13.26
CA SER A 209 13.64 -13.98 -13.25
C SER A 209 12.78 -15.16 -12.76
N HIS A 210 11.92 -14.92 -11.78
CA HIS A 210 11.05 -15.95 -11.21
C HIS A 210 9.78 -16.13 -12.03
N THR A 211 9.11 -15.03 -12.38
CA THR A 211 7.80 -15.07 -13.05
C THR A 211 7.92 -15.27 -14.57
N GLY A 212 9.07 -14.95 -15.16
CA GLY A 212 9.26 -14.89 -16.61
C GLY A 212 8.54 -13.71 -17.28
N ARG A 213 7.97 -12.77 -16.51
CA ARG A 213 7.18 -11.64 -17.02
C ARG A 213 8.00 -10.36 -17.01
N ASP A 214 8.05 -9.68 -18.16
CA ASP A 214 8.70 -8.36 -18.31
C ASP A 214 7.85 -7.20 -17.77
N LYS A 215 6.53 -7.41 -17.67
CA LYS A 215 5.55 -6.41 -17.25
C LYS A 215 4.44 -7.08 -16.44
N PRO A 216 3.76 -6.36 -15.53
CA PRO A 216 2.59 -6.89 -14.84
C PRO A 216 1.45 -7.17 -15.82
N SER A 217 0.55 -8.07 -15.43
CA SER A 217 -0.71 -8.33 -16.13
C SER A 217 -1.65 -7.14 -16.00
N VAL A 218 -1.71 -6.55 -14.80
CA VAL A 218 -2.60 -5.44 -14.45
C VAL A 218 -1.81 -4.37 -13.70
N ILE A 219 -2.07 -3.11 -14.04
CA ILE A 219 -1.59 -1.93 -13.33
C ILE A 219 -2.82 -1.17 -12.81
N THR A 220 -2.83 -0.87 -11.52
CA THR A 220 -3.82 0.01 -10.86
C THR A 220 -3.12 1.25 -10.31
#